data_AF-A0A7J4JJ32-F1
#
_entry.id   AF-A0A7J4JJ32-F1
#
_cell.length_a   1.000
_cell.length_b   1.000
_cell.length_c   1.000
_cell.angle_alpha   90.00
_cell.angle_beta   90.00
_cell.angle_gamma   90.00
#
_symmetry.space_group_name_H-M   'P 1'
#
loop_
_entity.id
_entity.type
_entity.pdbx_description
1 polymer ?
#
loop_
_entity_poly.entity_id
_entity_poly.type
_entity_poly.pdbx_seq_one_letter_code
_entity_poly.pdbx_strand_id
1 'polypeptide(L)'
;MSISEKAMGHLTISLDKDTEAKLRRLADERHGGKKGSLSKVIGEALEKLEVESERKRAVDFLIAEMEKGYSLGGITIKDRSELYDRYEHHQKQLRTH
;
A
#
# COMPACT_ATOMS: atom_id res chain seq x y z
N MET A 1 -14.82 -23.81 -17.13
CA MET A 1 -14.89 -22.58 -16.31
C MET A 1 -14.75 -23.00 -14.86
N SER A 2 -13.57 -22.86 -14.27
CA SER A 2 -13.37 -23.15 -12.84
C SER A 2 -13.86 -21.96 -12.03
N ILE A 3 -14.95 -22.15 -11.31
CA ILE A 3 -15.35 -21.26 -10.23
C ILE A 3 -14.36 -21.53 -9.10
N SER A 4 -13.36 -20.65 -8.94
CA SER A 4 -12.50 -20.68 -7.76
C SER A 4 -13.38 -20.32 -6.57
N GLU A 5 -13.82 -21.32 -5.82
CA GLU A 5 -14.35 -21.11 -4.47
C GLU A 5 -13.26 -20.43 -3.65
N LYS A 6 -13.49 -19.17 -3.23
CA LYS A 6 -12.69 -18.57 -2.17
C LYS A 6 -12.86 -19.43 -0.92
N ALA A 7 -11.84 -20.20 -0.55
CA ALA A 7 -11.83 -20.94 0.70
C ALA A 7 -12.00 -19.96 1.87
N MET A 8 -13.05 -20.16 2.67
CA MET A 8 -13.38 -19.26 3.77
C MET A 8 -12.53 -19.63 4.99
N GLY A 9 -11.52 -18.82 5.30
CA GLY A 9 -10.71 -18.95 6.49
C GLY A 9 -11.48 -18.54 7.76
N HIS A 10 -11.22 -19.22 8.87
CA HIS A 10 -11.77 -18.86 10.17
C HIS A 10 -10.69 -18.24 11.05
N LEU A 11 -10.96 -17.04 11.56
CA LEU A 11 -10.10 -16.32 12.49
C LEU A 11 -10.86 -16.08 13.80
N THR A 12 -10.20 -16.36 14.94
CA THR A 12 -10.72 -15.97 16.26
C THR A 12 -9.95 -14.75 16.74
N ILE A 13 -10.68 -13.71 17.14
CA ILE A 13 -10.12 -12.46 17.66
C ILE A 13 -10.70 -12.19 19.05
N SER A 14 -9.85 -11.72 19.96
CA SER A 14 -10.28 -11.24 21.27
C SER A 14 -10.40 -9.72 21.21
N LEU A 15 -11.54 -9.20 21.70
CA LEU A 15 -11.83 -7.77 21.73
C LEU A 15 -12.27 -7.40 23.13
N ASP A 16 -12.00 -6.16 23.53
CA ASP A 16 -12.66 -5.59 24.69
C ASP A 16 -14.17 -5.41 24.41
N LYS A 17 -14.95 -5.31 25.49
CA LYS A 17 -16.42 -5.24 25.40
C LYS A 17 -16.90 -4.01 24.63
N ASP A 18 -16.20 -2.88 24.73
CA ASP A 18 -16.62 -1.63 24.10
C ASP A 18 -16.40 -1.70 22.59
N THR A 19 -15.28 -2.28 22.18
CA THR A 19 -14.95 -2.53 20.77
C THR A 19 -15.90 -3.54 20.16
N GLU A 20 -16.22 -4.64 20.86
CA GLU A 20 -17.21 -5.60 20.40
C GLU A 20 -18.59 -4.95 20.21
N ALA A 21 -19.05 -4.16 21.19
CA ALA A 21 -20.35 -3.48 21.13
C ALA A 21 -20.43 -2.51 19.95
N LYS A 22 -19.37 -1.73 19.71
CA LYS A 22 -19.27 -0.83 18.56
C LYS A 22 -19.34 -1.58 17.23
N LEU A 23 -18.62 -2.70 17.10
CA LEU A 23 -18.64 -3.51 15.88
C LEU A 23 -20.00 -4.13 15.60
N ARG A 24 -20.67 -4.64 16.64
CA ARG A 24 -22.05 -5.17 16.51
C ARG A 24 -23.02 -4.10 16.04
N ARG A 25 -22.97 -2.91 16.66
CA ARG A 25 -23.78 -1.77 16.22
C ARG A 25 -23.50 -1.39 14.77
N LEU A 26 -22.24 -1.38 14.36
CA LEU A 26 -21.87 -1.09 12.96
C LEU A 26 -22.42 -2.15 11.99
N ALA A 27 -22.39 -3.42 12.39
CA ALA A 27 -22.95 -4.52 11.62
C ALA A 27 -24.48 -4.45 11.51
N ASP A 28 -25.15 -3.96 12.55
CA ASP A 28 -26.57 -3.69 12.56
C ASP A 28 -26.91 -2.53 11.60
N GLU A 29 -26.20 -1.42 11.69
CA GLU A 29 -26.41 -0.23 10.85
C GLU A 29 -26.16 -0.50 9.36
N ARG A 30 -25.13 -1.27 9.01
CA ARG A 30 -24.72 -1.49 7.60
C ARG A 30 -25.39 -2.68 6.92
N HIS A 31 -25.71 -3.73 7.68
CA HIS A 31 -26.17 -5.00 7.10
C HIS A 31 -27.41 -5.57 7.82
N GLY A 32 -28.06 -4.78 8.68
CA GLY A 32 -29.31 -5.15 9.34
C GLY A 32 -29.17 -6.29 10.36
N GLY A 33 -27.98 -6.50 10.93
CA GLY A 33 -27.77 -7.39 12.08
C GLY A 33 -27.97 -8.88 11.82
N LYS A 34 -28.02 -9.29 10.56
CA LYS A 34 -28.20 -10.70 10.18
C LYS A 34 -26.97 -11.54 10.50
N LYS A 35 -27.15 -12.87 10.53
CA LYS A 35 -26.04 -13.84 10.65
C LYS A 35 -24.98 -13.55 9.57
N GLY A 36 -23.73 -13.37 10.01
CA GLY A 36 -22.60 -13.05 9.13
C GLY A 36 -22.34 -11.56 8.89
N SER A 37 -23.21 -10.65 9.35
CA SER A 37 -22.99 -9.21 9.23
C SER A 37 -21.71 -8.73 9.93
N LEU A 38 -21.39 -9.30 11.09
CA LEU A 38 -20.17 -8.98 11.82
C LEU A 38 -18.92 -9.38 11.02
N SER A 39 -18.91 -10.59 10.45
CA SER A 39 -17.81 -11.07 9.60
C SER A 39 -17.64 -10.20 8.35
N LYS A 40 -18.74 -9.70 7.76
CA LYS A 40 -18.69 -8.77 6.62
C LYS A 40 -18.05 -7.44 7.01
N VAL A 41 -18.47 -6.82 8.12
CA VAL A 41 -17.87 -5.56 8.59
C VAL A 41 -16.38 -5.73 8.87
N ILE A 42 -15.98 -6.85 9.50
CA ILE A 42 -14.56 -7.13 9.76
C ILE A 42 -13.80 -7.33 8.45
N GLY A 43 -14.37 -8.06 7.48
CA GLY A 43 -13.79 -8.24 6.16
C GLY A 43 -13.57 -6.91 5.43
N GLU A 44 -14.60 -6.06 5.38
CA GLU A 44 -14.50 -4.72 4.79
C GLU A 44 -13.44 -3.85 5.47
N ALA A 45 -13.33 -3.93 6.80
CA ALA A 45 -12.33 -3.18 7.55
C ALA A 45 -10.90 -3.67 7.23
N LEU A 46 -10.71 -4.99 7.09
CA LEU A 46 -9.42 -5.58 6.71
C LEU A 46 -9.02 -5.23 5.28
N GLU A 47 -9.96 -5.29 4.33
CA GLU A 47 -9.70 -4.88 2.94
C GLU A 47 -9.31 -3.39 2.86
N LYS A 48 -9.98 -2.53 3.63
CA LYS A 48 -9.60 -1.11 3.73
C LYS A 48 -8.21 -0.93 4.34
N LEU A 49 -7.90 -1.68 5.40
CA LEU A 49 -6.59 -1.62 6.04
C LEU A 49 -5.47 -2.07 5.09
N GLU A 50 -5.72 -3.10 4.28
CA GLU A 50 -4.78 -3.58 3.26
C GLU A 50 -4.49 -2.47 2.23
N VAL A 51 -5.52 -1.88 1.64
CA VAL A 51 -5.40 -0.78 0.67
C VAL A 51 -4.69 0.44 1.28
N GLU A 52 -5.02 0.81 2.51
CA GLU A 52 -4.35 1.90 3.23
C GLU A 52 -2.88 1.57 3.51
N SER A 53 -2.55 0.32 3.83
CA SER A 53 -1.18 -0.13 4.09
C SER A 53 -0.33 -0.14 2.81
N GLU A 54 -0.89 -0.55 1.68
CA GLU A 54 -0.22 -0.49 0.38
C GLU A 54 0.02 0.96 -0.04
N ARG A 55 -0.99 1.81 0.11
CA ARG A 55 -0.86 3.24 -0.16
C ARG A 55 0.20 3.88 0.72
N LYS A 56 0.24 3.54 2.02
CA LYS A 56 1.25 4.04 2.94
C LYS A 56 2.65 3.60 2.53
N ARG A 57 2.84 2.32 2.19
CA ARG A 57 4.13 1.81 1.68
C ARG A 57 4.57 2.52 0.40
N ALA A 58 3.64 2.78 -0.52
CA ALA A 58 3.94 3.51 -1.75
C ALA A 58 4.36 4.97 -1.46
N VAL A 59 3.70 5.63 -0.52
CA VAL A 59 4.06 6.98 -0.07
C VAL A 59 5.43 6.98 0.62
N ASP A 60 5.67 6.06 1.55
CA ASP A 60 6.95 5.93 2.27
C ASP A 60 8.10 5.64 1.30
N PHE A 61 7.88 4.78 0.29
CA PHE A 61 8.85 4.51 -0.78
C PHE A 61 9.16 5.76 -1.60
N LEU A 62 8.13 6.53 -1.99
CA LEU A 62 8.30 7.72 -2.80
C LEU A 62 9.07 8.80 -2.04
N ILE A 63 8.77 8.99 -0.75
CA ILE A 63 9.52 9.90 0.13
C ILE A 63 10.98 9.45 0.24
N ALA A 64 11.23 8.16 0.47
CA ALA A 64 12.58 7.63 0.57
C ALA A 64 13.40 7.85 -0.72
N GLU A 65 12.81 7.69 -1.91
CA GLU A 65 13.54 7.98 -3.16
C GLU A 65 13.73 9.48 -3.42
N MET A 66 12.80 10.33 -2.99
CA MET A 66 13.01 11.79 -3.02
C MET A 66 14.16 12.20 -2.10
N GLU A 67 14.23 11.66 -0.88
CA GLU A 67 15.32 11.91 0.07
C GLU A 67 16.66 11.36 -0.45
N LYS A 68 16.65 10.20 -1.09
CA LYS A 68 17.83 9.63 -1.74
C LYS A 68 18.30 10.50 -2.91
N GLY A 69 17.39 10.97 -3.77
CA GLY A 69 17.72 11.93 -4.83
C GLY A 69 18.28 13.25 -4.31
N TYR A 70 17.75 13.75 -3.18
CA TYR A 70 18.23 14.95 -2.51
C TYR A 70 19.62 14.77 -1.90
N SER A 71 19.82 13.67 -1.16
CA SER A 71 21.09 13.35 -0.48
C SER A 71 22.23 12.97 -1.43
N LEU A 72 21.92 12.43 -2.62
CA LEU A 72 22.89 12.17 -3.68
C LEU A 72 23.38 13.43 -4.40
N GLY A 73 23.08 14.62 -3.86
CA GLY A 73 23.64 15.88 -4.35
C GLY A 73 22.89 16.50 -5.53
N GLY A 74 21.59 16.20 -5.66
CA GLY A 74 20.62 16.94 -6.47
C GLY A 74 21.19 17.57 -7.74
N ILE A 75 21.53 16.75 -8.74
CA ILE A 75 22.00 17.26 -10.03
C ILE A 75 20.84 18.04 -10.65
N THR A 76 20.96 19.36 -10.65
CA THR A 76 19.98 20.23 -11.31
C THR A 76 20.31 20.24 -12.79
N ILE A 77 19.61 19.39 -13.54
CA ILE A 77 19.71 19.35 -14.99
C ILE A 77 18.93 20.55 -15.53
N LYS A 78 19.61 21.46 -16.21
CA LYS A 78 18.99 22.70 -16.71
C LYS A 78 18.18 22.44 -17.98
N ASP A 79 18.66 21.52 -18.82
CA ASP A 79 18.02 21.18 -20.08
C ASP A 79 18.19 19.69 -20.43
N ARG A 80 17.36 19.20 -21.35
CA ARG A 80 17.35 17.79 -21.75
C ARG A 80 18.61 17.37 -22.50
N SER A 81 19.34 18.28 -23.16
CA SER A 81 20.61 17.97 -23.83
C SER A 81 21.69 17.56 -22.84
N GLU A 82 21.73 18.20 -21.68
CA GLU A 82 22.70 17.93 -20.61
C GLU A 82 22.61 16.49 -20.06
N LEU A 83 21.43 15.85 -20.15
CA LEU A 83 21.25 14.42 -19.86
C LEU A 83 21.98 13.51 -20.86
N TYR A 84 21.86 13.82 -22.15
CA TYR A 84 22.45 13.02 -23.21
C TYR A 84 23.98 13.14 -23.17
N ASP A 85 24.50 14.35 -22.96
CA ASP A 85 25.94 14.59 -22.85
C ASP A 85 26.57 13.83 -21.68
N ARG A 86 25.89 13.81 -20.52
CA ARG A 86 26.32 13.02 -19.35
C ARG A 86 26.29 11.53 -19.61
N TYR A 87 25.23 11.03 -20.25
CA TYR A 87 25.10 9.62 -20.58
C TYR A 87 26.25 9.18 -21.50
N GLU A 88 26.55 9.95 -22.55
CA GLU A 88 27.66 9.65 -23.45
C GLU A 88 29.02 9.69 -22.75
N HIS A 89 29.23 10.65 -21.85
CA HIS A 89 30.47 10.75 -21.08
C HIS A 89 30.68 9.54 -20.16
N HIS A 90 29.64 9.10 -19.45
CA HIS A 90 29.70 7.94 -18.57
C HIS A 90 29.91 6.63 -19.34
N GLN A 91 29.28 6.48 -20.52
CA GLN A 91 29.49 5.32 -21.39
C GLN A 91 30.92 5.25 -21.94
N LYS A 92 31.57 6.40 -22.18
CA LYS A 92 32.99 6.44 -22.59
C LYS A 92 33.93 5.98 -21.46
N GLN A 93 33.66 6.39 -20.22
CA GLN A 93 34.46 5.98 -19.04
C GLN A 93 34.38 4.47 -18.78
N LEU A 94 33.20 3.86 -18.95
CA LEU A 94 33.02 2.40 -18.80
C LEU A 94 33.69 1.56 -19.91
N ARG A 95 34.07 2.18 -21.04
CA ARG A 95 34.76 1.52 -22.16
C ARG A 95 36.28 1.67 -22.12
N THR A 96 36.81 2.48 -21.20
CA THR A 96 38.25 2.74 -21.05
C THR A 96 38.89 1.99 -19.88
N HIS A 97 38.13 1.12 -19.22
CA HIS A 97 38.57 0.10 -18.25
C HIS A 97 38.06 -1.26 -18.72
#